data_AF-A0A4V2UU14-F1
#
_entry.id   AF-A0A4V2UU14-F1
#
_cell.length_a   1.000
_cell.length_b   1.000
_cell.length_c   1.000
_cell.angle_alpha   90.00
_cell.angle_beta   90.00
_cell.angle_gamma   90.00
#
_symmetry.space_group_name_H-M   'P 1'
#
loop_
_entity.id
_entity.type
_entity.pdbx_description
1 polymer ?
#
loop_
_entity_poly.entity_id
_entity_poly.type
_entity_poly.pdbx_seq_one_letter_code
_entity_poly.pdbx_strand_id
1 'polypeptide(L)'
;MKLFGTMKINELGHLEIGKCDSTDLVKKYGTPLYVMDETLIRDNCKLFKTNFTSKNIQTEIIYASKAFLTLAMCTLINEEGLSLDVVSGGELYTAIKANFPTHKIYMHGNNKTKEELTMAIKTGIGRIIVDNKCELDLIENICKAYNKKISILLRVNPGIETNTHEYIKTTKNSSKFGISIFDKDIFNIVNKLNSNKYIDFKGFHSHIGSQILNEESFYEEINVMMNFIKEVSEKCGTTIQELNLGGGFGVYYSKKDRPINLKNLLKNMLDKIKSKADEFKLPYPKIMIEPGRSIVANAGTTLYQVGCTKKTHSGKHYVFVDGGMNDNPRTALYNAQYEAAIANRMNDEKEGIYTITGRCCESGDIIAKDISLPHPNIGDIIAVSTTGAYNYSMASNYNRLPRPSVIFVKNGNSKCIVRRETYEDIIKNDLPL
;
A
#
# COMPACT_ATOMS: atom_id res chain seq x y z
N MET A 1 17.81 -13.52 -6.79
CA MET A 1 16.78 -12.85 -5.98
C MET A 1 17.43 -12.23 -4.76
N LYS A 2 17.18 -10.95 -4.46
CA LYS A 2 17.57 -10.30 -3.21
C LYS A 2 16.75 -10.86 -2.05
N LEU A 3 17.41 -11.11 -0.92
CA LEU A 3 16.77 -11.57 0.32
C LEU A 3 16.43 -10.37 1.22
N PHE A 4 15.29 -10.43 1.90
CA PHE A 4 14.78 -9.36 2.77
C PHE A 4 14.47 -9.87 4.17
N GLY A 5 14.60 -9.01 5.18
CA GLY A 5 14.16 -9.32 6.53
C GLY A 5 14.83 -10.56 7.09
N THR A 6 14.02 -11.56 7.44
CA THR A 6 14.48 -12.82 8.01
C THR A 6 14.80 -13.88 6.95
N MET A 7 14.68 -13.56 5.66
CA MET A 7 15.01 -14.49 4.58
C MET A 7 16.49 -14.88 4.63
N LYS A 8 16.76 -16.18 4.58
CA LYS A 8 18.11 -16.72 4.38
C LYS A 8 18.04 -18.04 3.61
N ILE A 9 19.21 -18.49 3.17
CA ILE A 9 19.40 -19.85 2.65
C ILE A 9 19.81 -20.71 3.85
N ASN A 10 19.08 -21.79 4.13
CA ASN A 10 19.42 -22.71 5.22
C ASN A 10 20.50 -23.73 4.79
N GLU A 11 20.85 -24.64 5.70
CA GLU A 11 21.91 -25.63 5.50
C GLU A 11 21.59 -26.64 4.38
N LEU A 12 20.31 -26.82 4.03
CA LEU A 12 19.87 -27.66 2.91
C LEU A 12 19.89 -26.93 1.57
N GLY A 13 20.29 -25.65 1.55
CA GLY A 13 20.21 -24.82 0.35
C GLY A 13 18.79 -24.35 0.02
N HIS A 14 17.84 -24.47 0.96
CA HIS A 14 16.46 -24.00 0.78
C HIS A 14 16.30 -22.57 1.27
N LEU A 15 15.32 -21.85 0.69
CA LEU A 15 14.85 -20.58 1.21
C LEU A 15 14.08 -20.80 2.51
N GLU A 16 14.51 -20.09 3.55
CA GLU A 16 13.86 -20.03 4.85
C GLU A 16 13.37 -18.60 5.11
N ILE A 17 12.14 -18.44 5.60
CA ILE A 17 11.53 -17.14 5.96
C ILE A 17 10.93 -17.25 7.36
N GLY A 18 11.29 -16.34 8.27
CA GLY A 18 10.79 -16.36 9.63
C GLY A 18 11.17 -17.63 10.41
N LYS A 19 12.29 -18.28 10.05
CA LYS A 19 12.69 -19.63 10.48
C LYS A 19 11.77 -20.77 10.03
N CYS A 20 10.96 -20.57 9.00
CA CYS A 20 10.17 -21.61 8.35
C CYS A 20 10.76 -21.94 6.97
N ASP A 21 11.08 -23.21 6.75
CA ASP A 21 11.55 -23.72 5.46
C ASP A 21 10.43 -23.63 4.41
N SER A 22 10.76 -23.14 3.22
CA SER A 22 9.78 -22.98 2.12
C SER A 22 9.18 -24.31 1.65
N THR A 23 9.93 -25.41 1.68
CA THR A 23 9.45 -26.74 1.32
C THR A 23 8.44 -27.27 2.34
N ASP A 24 8.67 -27.02 3.63
CA ASP A 24 7.71 -27.38 4.69
C ASP A 24 6.42 -26.56 4.61
N LEU A 25 6.54 -25.27 4.29
CA LEU A 25 5.37 -24.40 4.07
C LEU A 25 4.55 -24.90 2.88
N VAL A 26 5.18 -25.24 1.76
CA VAL A 26 4.50 -25.79 0.57
C VAL A 26 3.87 -27.15 0.88
N LYS A 27 4.57 -28.04 1.60
CA LYS A 27 4.02 -29.33 2.03
C LYS A 27 2.77 -29.17 2.91
N LYS A 28 2.77 -28.18 3.81
CA LYS A 28 1.68 -27.96 4.77
C LYS A 28 0.48 -27.22 4.18
N TYR A 29 0.73 -26.21 3.35
CA TYR A 29 -0.32 -25.30 2.89
C TYR A 29 -0.59 -25.39 1.38
N GLY A 30 0.25 -26.09 0.60
CA GLY A 30 0.19 -26.17 -0.86
C GLY A 30 0.54 -24.84 -1.55
N THR A 31 0.58 -24.85 -2.88
CA THR A 31 0.81 -23.67 -3.73
C THR A 31 -0.43 -23.34 -4.60
N PRO A 32 -0.53 -22.11 -5.13
CA PRO A 32 0.25 -20.93 -4.77
C PRO A 32 0.07 -20.53 -3.30
N LEU A 33 1.05 -19.81 -2.74
CA LEU A 33 1.09 -19.47 -1.32
C LEU A 33 1.74 -18.10 -1.10
N TYR A 34 1.04 -17.17 -0.44
CA TYR A 34 1.69 -15.95 0.06
C TYR A 34 2.29 -16.20 1.44
N VAL A 35 3.59 -15.97 1.56
CA VAL A 35 4.35 -16.06 2.81
C VAL A 35 4.77 -14.66 3.21
N MET A 36 4.29 -14.20 4.36
CA MET A 36 4.51 -12.86 4.89
C MET A 36 5.41 -12.94 6.12
N ASP A 37 6.60 -12.34 6.02
CA ASP A 37 7.53 -12.18 7.14
C ASP A 37 6.98 -11.18 8.15
N GLU A 38 6.37 -11.68 9.23
CA GLU A 38 5.77 -10.83 10.26
C GLU A 38 6.82 -9.96 10.95
N THR A 39 8.04 -10.47 11.14
CA THR A 39 9.13 -9.72 11.78
C THR A 39 9.48 -8.50 10.94
N LEU A 40 9.65 -8.67 9.62
CA LEU A 40 9.97 -7.55 8.75
C LEU A 40 8.84 -6.51 8.68
N ILE A 41 7.57 -6.93 8.66
CA ILE A 41 6.44 -5.98 8.70
C ILE A 41 6.52 -5.11 9.96
N ARG A 42 6.73 -5.72 11.12
CA ARG A 42 6.84 -5.01 12.40
C ARG A 42 8.06 -4.10 12.45
N ASP A 43 9.20 -4.58 11.96
CA ASP A 43 10.42 -3.77 11.93
C ASP A 43 10.30 -2.56 11.00
N ASN A 44 9.58 -2.70 9.88
CA ASN A 44 9.24 -1.56 9.03
C ASN A 44 8.32 -0.57 9.75
N CYS A 45 7.30 -1.03 10.49
CA CYS A 45 6.46 -0.16 11.32
C CYS A 45 7.30 0.62 12.35
N LYS A 46 8.19 -0.07 13.06
CA LYS A 46 9.12 0.55 14.03
C LYS A 46 10.07 1.54 13.37
N LEU A 47 10.56 1.25 12.15
CA LEU A 47 11.43 2.15 11.40
C LEU A 47 10.74 3.49 11.17
N PHE A 48 9.48 3.49 10.73
CA PHE A 48 8.71 4.73 10.58
C PHE A 48 8.52 5.41 11.93
N LYS A 49 8.04 4.70 12.97
CA LYS A 49 7.76 5.30 14.30
C LYS A 49 8.98 5.94 14.96
N THR A 50 10.14 5.29 14.80
CA THR A 50 11.37 5.72 15.47
C THR A 50 12.00 6.93 14.77
N ASN A 51 11.83 7.05 13.45
CA ASN A 51 12.50 8.10 12.66
C ASN A 51 11.58 9.24 12.24
N PHE A 52 10.26 9.04 12.28
CA PHE A 52 9.26 10.09 12.05
C PHE A 52 8.73 10.59 13.39
N THR A 53 9.60 11.22 14.17
CA THR A 53 9.28 11.77 15.50
C THR A 53 9.98 13.11 15.70
N SER A 54 9.35 14.02 16.45
CA SER A 54 9.86 15.35 16.74
C SER A 54 9.41 15.80 18.14
N LYS A 55 10.21 16.64 18.80
CA LYS A 55 9.85 17.23 20.09
C LYS A 55 8.74 18.29 19.97
N ASN A 56 8.66 18.96 18.83
CA ASN A 56 7.79 20.12 18.62
C ASN A 56 6.60 19.80 17.70
N ILE A 57 6.70 18.74 16.91
CA ILE A 57 5.72 18.37 15.89
C ILE A 57 5.09 17.04 16.28
N GLN A 58 3.77 17.04 16.49
CA GLN A 58 3.02 15.79 16.63
C GLN A 58 3.06 15.04 15.30
N THR A 59 3.41 13.77 15.34
CA THR A 59 3.54 12.91 14.16
C THR A 59 2.63 11.71 14.27
N GLU A 60 2.14 11.22 13.13
CA GLU A 60 1.37 10.00 13.07
C GLU A 60 1.63 9.24 11.77
N ILE A 61 1.66 7.91 11.88
CA ILE A 61 1.87 7.02 10.75
C ILE A 61 0.59 6.23 10.55
N ILE A 62 0.07 6.29 9.33
CA ILE A 62 -1.19 5.67 8.94
C ILE A 62 -0.84 4.57 7.94
N TYR A 63 -1.10 3.31 8.27
CA TYR A 63 -0.87 2.22 7.33
C TYR A 63 -1.88 2.30 6.18
N ALA A 64 -1.38 2.27 4.94
CA ALA A 64 -2.25 2.29 3.77
C ALA A 64 -2.80 0.90 3.42
N SER A 65 -4.03 0.62 3.85
CA SER A 65 -4.68 -0.71 3.83
C SER A 65 -4.83 -1.30 2.43
N LYS A 66 -5.01 -0.46 1.41
CA LYS A 66 -5.04 -0.88 -0.01
C LYS A 66 -3.84 -1.74 -0.42
N ALA A 67 -2.71 -1.61 0.28
CA ALA A 67 -1.54 -2.44 0.03
C ALA A 67 -1.78 -3.91 0.42
N PHE A 68 -2.33 -4.18 1.60
CA PHE A 68 -2.72 -5.51 2.06
C PHE A 68 -3.58 -5.40 3.32
N LEU A 69 -4.84 -5.84 3.26
CA LEU A 69 -5.75 -5.78 4.41
C LEU A 69 -6.40 -7.13 4.68
N THR A 70 -6.24 -7.60 5.92
CA THR A 70 -6.93 -8.76 6.49
C THR A 70 -7.21 -8.47 7.96
N LEU A 71 -8.05 -9.27 8.62
CA LEU A 71 -8.27 -9.13 10.07
C LEU A 71 -6.96 -9.22 10.85
N ALA A 72 -6.07 -10.15 10.49
CA ALA A 72 -4.77 -10.31 11.13
C ALA A 72 -3.85 -9.10 10.89
N MET A 73 -3.89 -8.51 9.70
CA MET A 73 -3.12 -7.30 9.40
C MET A 73 -3.63 -6.10 10.21
N CYS A 74 -4.95 -5.92 10.36
CA CYS A 74 -5.52 -4.90 11.24
C CYS A 74 -5.01 -5.06 12.68
N THR A 75 -5.02 -6.28 13.22
CA THR A 75 -4.51 -6.58 14.56
C THR A 75 -3.02 -6.22 14.66
N LEU A 76 -2.19 -6.65 13.71
CA LEU A 76 -0.75 -6.36 13.70
C LEU A 76 -0.46 -4.86 13.67
N ILE A 77 -1.12 -4.10 12.79
CA ILE A 77 -0.94 -2.64 12.68
C ILE A 77 -1.34 -1.94 13.98
N ASN A 78 -2.42 -2.38 14.62
CA ASN A 78 -2.86 -1.83 15.90
C ASN A 78 -1.85 -2.14 17.02
N GLU A 79 -1.32 -3.37 17.09
CA GLU A 79 -0.28 -3.76 18.05
C GLU A 79 1.00 -2.94 17.87
N GLU A 80 1.39 -2.64 16.63
CA GLU A 80 2.51 -1.72 16.35
C GLU A 80 2.16 -0.26 16.62
N GLY A 81 0.92 0.06 16.96
CA GLY A 81 0.45 1.38 17.37
C GLY A 81 0.25 2.37 16.24
N LEU A 82 0.20 1.90 14.98
CA LEU A 82 -0.11 2.72 13.80
C LEU A 82 -1.61 2.99 13.71
N SER A 83 -1.95 4.00 12.92
CA SER A 83 -3.32 4.24 12.45
C SER A 83 -3.57 3.54 11.13
N LEU A 84 -4.80 3.57 10.63
CA LEU A 84 -5.22 2.81 9.46
C LEU A 84 -5.97 3.70 8.47
N ASP A 85 -5.52 3.74 7.22
CA ASP A 85 -6.32 4.29 6.14
C ASP A 85 -7.28 3.20 5.63
N VAL A 86 -8.47 3.59 5.18
CA VAL A 86 -9.42 2.72 4.47
C VAL A 86 -10.01 3.50 3.30
N VAL A 87 -10.29 2.84 2.20
CA VAL A 87 -10.76 3.45 0.94
C VAL A 87 -12.22 3.14 0.66
N SER A 88 -12.72 2.00 1.15
CA SER A 88 -14.08 1.53 0.88
C SER A 88 -14.80 1.03 2.12
N GLY A 89 -16.11 0.84 2.01
CA GLY A 89 -16.94 0.24 3.06
C GLY A 89 -16.49 -1.17 3.46
N GLY A 90 -15.95 -1.95 2.52
CA GLY A 90 -15.41 -3.29 2.80
C GLY A 90 -14.15 -3.25 3.66
N GLU A 91 -13.26 -2.29 3.40
CA GLU A 91 -12.05 -2.09 4.22
C GLU A 91 -12.40 -1.55 5.61
N LEU A 92 -13.32 -0.57 5.68
CA LEU A 92 -13.84 -0.07 6.96
C LEU A 92 -14.50 -1.19 7.78
N TYR A 93 -15.35 -2.00 7.15
CA TYR A 93 -16.00 -3.14 7.81
C TYR A 93 -14.98 -4.17 8.31
N THR A 94 -13.92 -4.43 7.54
CA THR A 94 -12.82 -5.30 7.96
C THR A 94 -12.11 -4.74 9.20
N ALA A 95 -11.81 -3.44 9.24
CA ALA A 95 -11.22 -2.78 10.41
C ALA A 95 -12.13 -2.87 11.65
N ILE A 96 -13.43 -2.63 11.48
CA ILE A 96 -14.43 -2.76 12.56
C ILE A 96 -14.47 -4.21 13.09
N LYS A 97 -14.50 -5.21 12.19
CA LYS A 97 -14.52 -6.63 12.59
C LYS A 97 -13.23 -7.09 13.26
N ALA A 98 -12.11 -6.43 12.98
CA ALA A 98 -10.85 -6.64 13.68
C ALA A 98 -10.76 -5.89 15.03
N ASN A 99 -11.83 -5.17 15.43
CA ASN A 99 -11.84 -4.28 16.60
C ASN A 99 -10.73 -3.22 16.55
N PHE A 100 -10.41 -2.71 15.36
CA PHE A 100 -9.45 -1.62 15.21
C PHE A 100 -10.01 -0.34 15.86
N PRO A 101 -9.21 0.44 16.61
CA PRO A 101 -9.69 1.67 17.25
C PRO A 101 -10.23 2.67 16.21
N THR A 102 -11.52 2.95 16.26
CA THR A 102 -12.20 3.72 15.20
C THR A 102 -11.66 5.13 15.06
N HIS A 103 -11.29 5.78 16.16
CA HIS A 103 -10.67 7.12 16.17
C HIS A 103 -9.28 7.18 15.48
N LYS A 104 -8.68 6.02 15.17
CA LYS A 104 -7.44 5.88 14.40
C LYS A 104 -7.66 5.50 12.92
N ILE A 105 -8.92 5.50 12.46
CA ILE A 105 -9.27 5.18 11.08
C ILE A 105 -9.46 6.46 10.26
N TYR A 106 -8.85 6.48 9.07
CA TYR A 106 -8.89 7.58 8.11
C TYR A 106 -9.53 7.08 6.81
N MET A 107 -10.70 7.61 6.45
CA MET A 107 -11.42 7.15 5.26
C MET A 107 -11.14 8.00 4.02
N HIS A 108 -10.51 7.39 3.03
CA HIS A 108 -10.25 7.91 1.69
C HIS A 108 -11.29 7.42 0.68
N GLY A 109 -11.16 7.87 -0.57
CA GLY A 109 -12.00 7.48 -1.71
C GLY A 109 -12.40 8.69 -2.51
N ASN A 110 -12.31 8.63 -3.84
CA ASN A 110 -12.69 9.76 -4.70
C ASN A 110 -14.20 9.84 -4.98
N ASN A 111 -14.94 8.79 -4.66
CA ASN A 111 -16.38 8.69 -4.87
C ASN A 111 -17.02 7.84 -3.75
N LYS A 112 -16.91 8.30 -2.51
CA LYS A 112 -17.50 7.60 -1.37
C LYS A 112 -19.01 7.63 -1.47
N THR A 113 -19.64 6.46 -1.33
CA THR A 113 -21.10 6.34 -1.38
C THR A 113 -21.75 6.85 -0.10
N LYS A 114 -23.07 7.10 -0.16
CA LYS A 114 -23.85 7.51 1.01
C LYS A 114 -23.79 6.44 2.11
N GLU A 115 -23.83 5.18 1.71
CA GLU A 115 -23.79 4.01 2.60
C GLU A 115 -22.45 3.93 3.34
N GLU A 116 -21.36 4.12 2.62
CA GLU A 116 -20.00 4.16 3.16
C GLU A 116 -19.80 5.32 4.15
N LEU A 117 -20.19 6.54 3.76
CA LEU A 117 -20.12 7.72 4.63
C LEU A 117 -21.00 7.58 5.86
N THR A 118 -22.20 7.01 5.70
CA THR A 118 -23.10 6.72 6.83
C THR A 118 -22.46 5.73 7.79
N MET A 119 -21.82 4.67 7.29
CA MET A 119 -21.09 3.71 8.12
C MET A 119 -19.95 4.40 8.88
N ALA A 120 -19.14 5.20 8.21
CA ALA A 120 -18.02 5.95 8.81
C ALA A 120 -18.48 6.89 9.92
N ILE A 121 -19.51 7.71 9.66
CA ILE A 121 -20.05 8.69 10.61
C ILE A 121 -20.73 8.00 11.81
N LYS A 122 -21.51 6.94 11.57
CA LYS A 122 -22.15 6.18 12.66
C LYS A 122 -21.12 5.47 13.53
N THR A 123 -20.06 4.94 12.94
CA THR A 123 -18.94 4.28 13.64
C THR A 123 -18.08 5.27 14.43
N GLY A 124 -18.04 6.54 14.02
CA GLY A 124 -17.21 7.56 14.68
C GLY A 124 -15.74 7.36 14.38
N ILE A 125 -15.39 7.25 13.09
CA ILE A 125 -13.99 7.15 12.67
C ILE A 125 -13.21 8.44 12.93
N GLY A 126 -11.88 8.36 12.90
CA GLY A 126 -10.98 9.49 13.15
C GLY A 126 -11.20 10.63 12.16
N ARG A 127 -10.94 10.39 10.87
CA ARG A 127 -11.07 11.42 9.82
C ARG A 127 -11.74 10.88 8.55
N ILE A 128 -12.44 11.77 7.86
CA ILE A 128 -12.78 11.56 6.44
C ILE A 128 -11.87 12.46 5.61
N ILE A 129 -11.21 11.88 4.61
CA ILE A 129 -10.38 12.58 3.64
C ILE A 129 -11.25 12.92 2.45
N VAL A 130 -11.75 14.16 2.43
CA VAL A 130 -12.71 14.63 1.43
C VAL A 130 -12.00 14.90 0.11
N ASP A 131 -12.49 14.32 -0.98
CA ASP A 131 -11.81 14.37 -2.28
C ASP A 131 -12.36 15.49 -3.19
N ASN A 132 -13.65 15.82 -3.08
CA ASN A 132 -14.31 16.80 -3.95
C ASN A 132 -15.48 17.54 -3.27
N LYS A 133 -16.01 18.57 -3.94
CA LYS A 133 -17.08 19.44 -3.42
C LYS A 133 -18.40 18.70 -3.17
N CYS A 134 -18.78 17.77 -4.05
CA CYS A 134 -20.05 17.05 -3.91
C CYS A 134 -20.08 16.18 -2.64
N GLU A 135 -18.91 15.65 -2.27
CA GLU A 135 -18.76 14.86 -1.06
C GLU A 135 -18.99 15.69 0.22
N LEU A 136 -18.62 16.99 0.24
CA LEU A 136 -18.85 17.87 1.38
C LEU A 136 -20.33 18.00 1.71
N ASP A 137 -21.16 18.27 0.70
CA ASP A 137 -22.61 18.42 0.87
C ASP A 137 -23.23 17.10 1.38
N LEU A 138 -22.75 15.96 0.88
CA LEU A 138 -23.21 14.65 1.31
C LEU A 138 -22.85 14.37 2.78
N ILE A 139 -21.62 14.67 3.20
CA ILE A 139 -21.17 14.53 4.59
C ILE A 139 -22.01 15.40 5.51
N GLU A 140 -22.20 16.68 5.17
CA GLU A 140 -22.99 17.61 5.98
C GLU A 140 -24.42 17.10 6.16
N ASN A 141 -25.07 16.66 5.08
CA ASN A 141 -26.44 16.14 5.13
C ASN A 141 -26.56 14.89 6.02
N ILE A 142 -25.59 13.97 5.94
CA ILE A 142 -25.57 12.77 6.79
C ILE A 142 -25.33 13.17 8.25
N CYS A 143 -24.35 14.02 8.53
CA CYS A 143 -24.06 14.50 9.87
C CYS A 143 -25.26 15.23 10.50
N LYS A 144 -25.97 16.05 9.73
CA LYS A 144 -27.21 16.71 10.15
C LYS A 144 -28.31 15.70 10.49
N ALA A 145 -28.52 14.70 9.61
CA ALA A 145 -29.55 13.67 9.81
C ALA A 145 -29.29 12.81 11.07
N TYR A 146 -28.02 12.56 11.41
CA TYR A 146 -27.65 11.77 12.59
C TYR A 146 -27.25 12.62 13.81
N ASN A 147 -27.36 13.95 13.73
CA ASN A 147 -26.88 14.89 14.73
C ASN A 147 -25.45 14.59 15.23
N LYS A 148 -24.54 14.35 14.30
CA LYS A 148 -23.12 14.06 14.58
C LYS A 148 -22.22 15.13 13.99
N LYS A 149 -21.04 15.30 14.60
CA LYS A 149 -19.94 16.08 14.04
C LYS A 149 -18.81 15.15 13.63
N ILE A 150 -18.17 15.38 12.48
CA ILE A 150 -17.02 14.60 12.01
C ILE A 150 -15.86 15.52 11.65
N SER A 151 -14.65 15.08 11.99
CA SER A 151 -13.43 15.80 11.59
C SER A 151 -12.99 15.36 10.20
N ILE A 152 -12.54 16.30 9.38
CA ILE A 152 -12.11 16.03 8.00
C ILE A 152 -10.73 16.61 7.70
N LEU A 153 -10.08 16.03 6.69
CA LEU A 153 -9.06 16.72 5.90
C LEU A 153 -9.59 16.90 4.48
N LEU A 154 -9.28 18.03 3.86
CA LEU A 154 -9.54 18.24 2.44
C LEU A 154 -8.33 17.75 1.64
N ARG A 155 -8.55 16.80 0.74
CA ARG A 155 -7.51 16.37 -0.19
C ARG A 155 -7.32 17.42 -1.28
N VAL A 156 -6.07 17.83 -1.45
CA VAL A 156 -5.67 18.78 -2.47
C VAL A 156 -4.61 18.19 -3.39
N ASN A 157 -4.59 18.68 -4.62
CA ASN A 157 -3.55 18.36 -5.59
C ASN A 157 -2.54 19.51 -5.68
N PRO A 158 -1.28 19.30 -5.27
CA PRO A 158 -0.24 20.33 -5.31
C PRO A 158 0.36 20.56 -6.70
N GLY A 159 -0.03 19.79 -7.72
CA GLY A 159 0.51 19.90 -9.09
C GLY A 159 1.93 19.34 -9.23
N ILE A 160 2.29 18.34 -8.40
CA ILE A 160 3.60 17.68 -8.41
C ILE A 160 3.43 16.29 -9.05
N GLU A 161 4.19 16.02 -10.11
CA GLU A 161 4.31 14.68 -10.70
C GLU A 161 5.67 14.07 -10.38
N THR A 162 5.68 12.78 -10.01
CA THR A 162 6.86 12.07 -9.52
C THR A 162 7.42 11.01 -10.47
N ASN A 163 6.73 10.75 -11.59
CA ASN A 163 7.07 9.69 -12.54
C ASN A 163 7.70 10.25 -13.83
N THR A 164 8.96 10.69 -13.77
CA THR A 164 9.97 10.71 -14.86
C THR A 164 11.18 11.52 -14.40
N HIS A 165 12.37 11.28 -14.95
CA HIS A 165 13.61 12.01 -14.67
C HIS A 165 13.60 13.51 -15.04
N GLU A 166 12.43 14.10 -15.27
CA GLU A 166 12.26 15.53 -15.52
C GLU A 166 11.08 16.02 -14.69
N TYR A 167 11.33 16.99 -13.82
CA TYR A 167 10.32 17.73 -13.08
C TYR A 167 9.48 18.57 -14.05
N ILE A 168 8.48 17.95 -14.67
CA ILE A 168 7.49 18.69 -15.45
C ILE A 168 6.39 19.16 -14.48
N LYS A 169 6.50 20.41 -14.00
CA LYS A 169 5.36 21.14 -13.44
C LYS A 169 4.37 21.40 -14.57
N THR A 170 3.52 20.44 -14.91
CA THR A 170 2.48 20.70 -15.90
C THR A 170 1.40 21.57 -15.26
N THR A 171 1.06 22.67 -15.93
CA THR A 171 -0.14 23.48 -15.64
C THR A 171 -1.45 22.71 -15.90
N LYS A 172 -1.37 21.42 -16.29
CA LYS A 172 -2.50 20.55 -16.60
C LYS A 172 -2.84 19.70 -15.37
N ASN A 173 -3.40 20.35 -14.34
CA ASN A 173 -4.04 19.68 -13.19
C ASN A 173 -5.17 18.73 -13.65
N SER A 174 -4.82 17.54 -14.13
CA SER A 174 -5.75 16.57 -14.74
C SER A 174 -6.01 15.35 -13.85
N SER A 175 -5.45 15.35 -12.63
CA SER A 175 -5.72 14.32 -11.63
C SER A 175 -7.21 14.28 -11.30
N LYS A 176 -7.77 13.06 -11.26
CA LYS A 176 -9.14 12.81 -10.77
C LYS A 176 -9.30 12.95 -9.25
N PHE A 177 -8.19 13.18 -8.54
CA PHE A 177 -8.14 13.15 -7.08
C PHE A 177 -7.85 14.53 -6.50
N GLY A 178 -8.65 14.90 -5.50
CA GLY A 178 -8.47 16.14 -4.74
C GLY A 178 -8.81 17.39 -5.54
N ILE A 179 -8.96 18.49 -4.81
CA ILE A 179 -9.16 19.81 -5.41
C ILE A 179 -7.78 20.44 -5.67
N SER A 180 -7.56 21.01 -6.85
CA SER A 180 -6.30 21.70 -7.12
C SER A 180 -6.09 22.86 -6.16
N ILE A 181 -4.87 23.02 -5.62
CA ILE A 181 -4.52 24.21 -4.81
C ILE A 181 -4.59 25.51 -5.62
N PHE A 182 -4.61 25.41 -6.95
CA PHE A 182 -4.74 26.53 -7.89
C PHE A 182 -6.19 26.80 -8.30
N ASP A 183 -7.16 26.03 -7.77
CA ASP A 183 -8.59 26.30 -8.01
C ASP A 183 -8.97 27.65 -7.39
N LYS A 184 -9.56 28.54 -8.19
CA LYS A 184 -9.99 29.88 -7.75
C LYS A 184 -10.97 29.85 -6.57
N ASP A 185 -11.67 28.74 -6.36
CA ASP A 185 -12.68 28.59 -5.32
C ASP A 185 -12.12 27.97 -4.03
N ILE A 186 -10.85 27.56 -3.99
CA ILE A 186 -10.29 26.81 -2.85
C ILE A 186 -10.42 27.56 -1.51
N PHE A 187 -10.17 28.86 -1.50
CA PHE A 187 -10.28 29.69 -0.30
C PHE A 187 -11.74 29.87 0.17
N ASN A 188 -12.70 29.91 -0.77
CA ASN A 188 -14.12 29.95 -0.42
C ASN A 188 -14.57 28.65 0.22
N ILE A 189 -14.07 27.51 -0.26
CA ILE A 189 -14.35 26.19 0.32
C ILE A 189 -13.84 26.15 1.76
N VAL A 190 -12.61 26.61 2.02
CA VAL A 190 -12.05 26.69 3.37
C VAL A 190 -12.90 27.57 4.29
N ASN A 191 -13.33 28.75 3.83
CA ASN A 191 -14.20 29.63 4.62
C ASN A 191 -15.56 28.99 4.97
N LYS A 192 -16.17 28.25 4.03
CA LYS A 192 -17.40 27.48 4.28
C LYS A 192 -17.17 26.37 5.29
N LEU A 193 -16.04 25.66 5.20
CA LEU A 193 -15.68 24.59 6.13
C LEU A 193 -15.49 25.11 7.56
N ASN A 194 -14.85 26.26 7.74
CA ASN A 194 -14.64 26.86 9.07
C ASN A 194 -15.93 27.28 9.77
N SER A 195 -16.96 27.64 8.99
CA SER A 195 -18.26 28.06 9.52
C SER A 195 -19.26 26.90 9.66
N ASN A 196 -18.87 25.68 9.28
CA ASN A 196 -19.76 24.52 9.29
C ASN A 196 -19.97 23.97 10.72
N LYS A 197 -21.23 23.71 11.09
CA LYS A 197 -21.59 23.20 12.43
C LYS A 197 -21.36 21.70 12.58
N TYR A 198 -21.40 20.96 11.48
CA TYR A 198 -21.36 19.50 11.42
C TYR A 198 -20.00 18.94 10.98
N ILE A 199 -19.17 19.78 10.37
CA ILE A 199 -17.83 19.44 9.91
C ILE A 199 -16.80 20.18 10.76
N ASP A 200 -15.80 19.46 11.24
CA ASP A 200 -14.64 19.99 11.94
C ASP A 200 -13.42 19.90 11.01
N PHE A 201 -13.17 20.98 10.28
CA PHE A 201 -12.06 21.04 9.31
C PHE A 201 -10.71 21.13 10.02
N LYS A 202 -9.85 20.13 9.81
CA LYS A 202 -8.54 20.03 10.46
C LYS A 202 -7.38 20.49 9.59
N GLY A 203 -7.52 20.37 8.27
CA GLY A 203 -6.47 20.74 7.34
C GLY A 203 -6.48 19.92 6.07
N PHE A 204 -5.28 19.60 5.57
CA PHE A 204 -5.11 19.14 4.20
C PHE A 204 -4.47 17.75 4.11
N HIS A 205 -4.83 17.03 3.05
CA HIS A 205 -4.17 15.82 2.60
C HIS A 205 -3.57 16.05 1.19
N SER A 206 -2.37 15.55 0.95
CA SER A 206 -1.76 15.47 -0.37
C SER A 206 -1.13 14.09 -0.56
N HIS A 207 -1.09 13.63 -1.81
CA HIS A 207 -0.39 12.40 -2.18
C HIS A 207 0.14 12.52 -3.61
N ILE A 208 1.46 12.56 -3.76
CA ILE A 208 2.16 12.93 -5.00
C ILE A 208 2.54 11.75 -5.91
N GLY A 209 2.32 10.50 -5.50
CA GLY A 209 2.56 9.34 -6.38
C GLY A 209 2.89 8.03 -5.69
N SER A 210 3.39 7.07 -6.47
CA SER A 210 3.74 5.73 -6.00
C SER A 210 5.14 5.36 -6.45
N GLN A 211 5.83 4.54 -5.66
CA GLN A 211 7.16 4.03 -5.99
C GLN A 211 8.20 5.17 -6.17
N ILE A 212 8.09 6.20 -5.32
CA ILE A 212 8.98 7.37 -5.33
C ILE A 212 10.33 6.95 -4.76
N LEU A 213 11.35 7.04 -5.60
CA LEU A 213 12.75 6.68 -5.28
C LEU A 213 13.66 7.91 -5.12
N ASN A 214 13.14 9.12 -5.33
CA ASN A 214 13.85 10.38 -5.15
C ASN A 214 13.31 11.14 -3.93
N GLU A 215 14.19 11.51 -2.99
CA GLU A 215 13.81 12.26 -1.79
C GLU A 215 13.33 13.69 -2.09
N GLU A 216 13.86 14.30 -3.15
CA GLU A 216 13.53 15.68 -3.54
C GLU A 216 12.03 15.87 -3.83
N SER A 217 11.35 14.82 -4.31
CA SER A 217 9.90 14.86 -4.54
C SER A 217 9.10 15.12 -3.26
N PHE A 218 9.50 14.50 -2.14
CA PHE A 218 8.84 14.72 -0.83
C PHE A 218 9.16 16.11 -0.29
N TYR A 219 10.38 16.59 -0.50
CA TYR A 219 10.79 17.93 -0.09
C TYR A 219 10.06 19.03 -0.88
N GLU A 220 9.81 18.82 -2.16
CA GLU A 220 8.99 19.73 -2.98
C GLU A 220 7.53 19.73 -2.55
N GLU A 221 6.96 18.56 -2.21
CA GLU A 221 5.60 18.49 -1.63
C GLU A 221 5.49 19.30 -0.35
N ILE A 222 6.44 19.16 0.57
CA ILE A 222 6.48 19.96 1.80
C ILE A 222 6.54 21.45 1.48
N ASN A 223 7.40 21.86 0.54
CA ASN A 223 7.52 23.27 0.15
C ASN A 223 6.19 23.82 -0.37
N VAL A 224 5.56 23.13 -1.34
CA VAL A 224 4.31 23.57 -1.96
C VAL A 224 3.17 23.59 -0.94
N MET A 225 3.04 22.55 -0.11
CA MET A 225 1.98 22.45 0.87
C MET A 225 2.12 23.48 2.00
N MET A 226 3.34 23.75 2.48
CA MET A 226 3.55 24.78 3.51
C MET A 226 3.30 26.20 2.97
N ASN A 227 3.67 26.48 1.72
CA ASN A 227 3.31 27.74 1.05
C ASN A 227 1.78 27.88 0.93
N PHE A 228 1.09 26.79 0.54
CA PHE A 228 -0.36 26.80 0.44
C PHE A 228 -1.04 27.03 1.81
N ILE A 229 -0.55 26.39 2.88
CA ILE A 229 -1.03 26.63 4.25
C ILE A 229 -0.83 28.10 4.66
N LYS A 230 0.32 28.70 4.33
CA LYS A 230 0.56 30.13 4.57
C LYS A 230 -0.49 30.99 3.87
N GLU A 231 -0.75 30.75 2.58
CA GLU A 231 -1.77 31.49 1.85
C GLU A 231 -3.17 31.35 2.45
N VAL A 232 -3.53 30.14 2.91
CA VAL A 232 -4.81 29.90 3.60
C VAL A 232 -4.87 30.67 4.92
N SER A 233 -3.77 30.72 5.68
CA SER A 233 -3.70 31.53 6.90
C SER A 233 -3.89 33.02 6.61
N GLU A 234 -3.23 33.55 5.57
CA GLU A 234 -3.30 34.98 5.21
C GLU A 234 -4.67 35.38 4.64
N LYS A 235 -5.26 34.53 3.78
CA LYS A 235 -6.51 34.86 3.06
C LYS A 235 -7.77 34.47 3.81
N CYS A 236 -7.73 33.42 4.64
CA CYS A 236 -8.89 32.89 5.35
C CYS A 236 -8.80 33.07 6.87
N GLY A 237 -7.69 33.58 7.41
CA GLY A 237 -7.48 33.68 8.86
C GLY A 237 -7.51 32.33 9.57
N THR A 238 -7.23 31.24 8.85
CA THR A 238 -7.42 29.87 9.33
C THR A 238 -6.12 29.24 9.77
N THR A 239 -6.08 28.78 11.02
CA THR A 239 -4.97 27.97 11.52
C THR A 239 -5.17 26.50 11.17
N ILE A 240 -4.31 25.97 10.29
CA ILE A 240 -4.33 24.56 9.91
C ILE A 240 -3.71 23.70 11.02
N GLN A 241 -4.45 22.69 11.48
CA GLN A 241 -4.07 21.83 12.61
C GLN A 241 -3.38 20.54 12.17
N GLU A 242 -3.69 20.06 10.96
CA GLU A 242 -3.29 18.74 10.47
C GLU A 242 -2.84 18.83 8.99
N LEU A 243 -1.68 18.27 8.68
CA LEU A 243 -1.18 18.10 7.31
C LEU A 243 -0.78 16.64 7.10
N ASN A 244 -1.44 15.98 6.15
CA ASN A 244 -1.12 14.62 5.75
C ASN A 244 -0.45 14.64 4.37
N LEU A 245 0.79 14.13 4.30
CA LEU A 245 1.63 14.10 3.10
C LEU A 245 1.53 12.77 2.35
N GLY A 246 0.57 11.92 2.72
CA GLY A 246 0.28 10.69 2.03
C GLY A 246 1.45 9.70 2.03
N GLY A 247 1.39 8.75 1.09
CA GLY A 247 2.38 7.69 0.94
C GLY A 247 3.26 7.84 -0.30
N GLY A 248 3.69 6.71 -0.83
CA GLY A 248 4.42 6.65 -2.10
C GLY A 248 5.88 6.20 -1.97
N PHE A 249 6.37 6.06 -0.74
CA PHE A 249 7.71 5.55 -0.41
C PHE A 249 8.04 4.27 -1.20
N GLY A 250 9.01 4.38 -2.11
CA GLY A 250 9.42 3.30 -2.99
C GLY A 250 10.18 2.18 -2.26
N VAL A 251 10.05 0.98 -2.81
CA VAL A 251 10.73 -0.24 -2.32
C VAL A 251 11.55 -0.88 -3.43
N TYR A 252 12.38 -1.85 -3.09
CA TYR A 252 13.13 -2.61 -4.09
C TYR A 252 12.23 -3.68 -4.72
N TYR A 253 12.09 -3.71 -6.04
CA TYR A 253 11.54 -4.85 -6.78
C TYR A 253 12.61 -5.57 -7.61
N SER A 254 13.60 -4.83 -8.10
CA SER A 254 14.65 -5.30 -8.99
C SER A 254 15.95 -4.52 -8.79
N LYS A 255 17.04 -5.00 -9.39
CA LYS A 255 18.33 -4.30 -9.45
C LYS A 255 18.30 -2.89 -10.05
N LYS A 256 17.21 -2.44 -10.68
CA LYS A 256 17.06 -1.07 -11.16
C LYS A 256 16.65 -0.11 -10.04
N ASP A 257 16.01 -0.62 -9.00
CA ASP A 257 15.48 0.20 -7.93
C ASP A 257 16.58 0.62 -6.95
N ARG A 258 16.52 1.88 -6.52
CA ARG A 258 17.37 2.47 -5.49
C ARG A 258 16.47 3.12 -4.44
N PRO A 259 15.90 2.35 -3.50
CA PRO A 259 15.03 2.91 -2.46
C PRO A 259 15.73 3.96 -1.63
N ILE A 260 14.98 5.00 -1.24
CA ILE A 260 15.47 6.10 -0.41
C ILE A 260 15.87 5.58 0.96
N ASN A 261 16.88 6.19 1.57
CA ASN A 261 17.18 6.00 2.99
C ASN A 261 16.06 6.62 3.83
N LEU A 262 15.04 5.82 4.16
CA LEU A 262 13.85 6.26 4.91
C LEU A 262 14.21 6.90 6.25
N LYS A 263 15.25 6.42 6.95
CA LYS A 263 15.66 6.99 8.24
C LYS A 263 16.07 8.46 8.11
N ASN A 264 16.83 8.80 7.07
CA ASN A 264 17.25 10.17 6.83
C ASN A 264 16.10 11.01 6.28
N LEU A 265 15.38 10.49 5.29
CA LEU A 265 14.23 11.17 4.69
C LEU A 265 13.20 11.62 5.74
N LEU A 266 12.77 10.71 6.63
CA LEU A 266 11.71 10.99 7.61
C LEU A 266 12.11 12.11 8.58
N LYS A 267 13.38 12.18 8.99
CA LYS A 267 13.89 13.26 9.84
C LYS A 267 13.97 14.58 9.07
N ASN A 268 14.56 14.54 7.88
CA ASN A 268 14.72 15.71 7.03
C ASN A 268 13.38 16.33 6.62
N MET A 269 12.34 15.50 6.40
CA MET A 269 10.98 15.97 6.16
C MET A 269 10.48 16.84 7.34
N LEU A 270 10.64 16.37 8.58
CA LEU A 270 10.21 17.10 9.78
C LEU A 270 11.03 18.38 9.99
N ASP A 271 12.35 18.33 9.77
CA ASP A 271 13.22 19.51 9.87
C ASP A 271 12.83 20.57 8.82
N LYS A 272 12.50 20.16 7.60
CA LYS A 272 12.05 21.05 6.54
C LYS A 272 10.69 21.70 6.84
N ILE A 273 9.74 20.92 7.36
CA ILE A 273 8.44 21.43 7.82
C ILE A 273 8.64 22.44 8.95
N LYS A 274 9.48 22.13 9.93
CA LYS A 274 9.81 23.04 11.03
C LYS A 274 10.38 24.35 10.51
N SER A 275 11.41 24.28 9.65
CA SER A 275 12.05 25.45 9.06
C SER A 275 11.05 26.34 8.31
N LYS A 276 10.11 25.74 7.56
CA LYS A 276 9.08 26.49 6.82
C LYS A 276 8.03 27.11 7.75
N ALA A 277 7.59 26.38 8.77
CA ALA A 277 6.66 26.91 9.76
C ALA A 277 7.28 28.10 10.53
N ASP A 278 8.55 27.99 10.93
CA ASP A 278 9.30 29.07 11.59
C ASP A 278 9.46 30.30 10.69
N GLU A 279 9.84 30.09 9.42
CA GLU A 279 9.95 31.14 8.39
C GLU A 279 8.63 31.90 8.23
N PHE A 280 7.50 31.18 8.21
CA PHE A 280 6.17 31.75 8.01
C PHE A 280 5.48 32.18 9.31
N LYS A 281 6.13 31.98 10.47
CA LYS A 281 5.55 32.22 11.80
C LYS A 281 4.19 31.53 12.00
N LEU A 282 4.07 30.31 11.48
CA LEU A 282 2.89 29.46 11.62
C LEU A 282 3.07 28.48 12.79
N PRO A 283 1.98 28.10 13.48
CA PRO A 283 2.04 26.97 14.41
C PRO A 283 2.34 25.68 13.65
N TYR A 284 2.99 24.73 14.30
CA TYR A 284 3.28 23.43 13.69
C TYR A 284 2.00 22.59 13.57
N PRO A 285 1.55 22.22 12.36
CA PRO A 285 0.48 21.26 12.24
C PRO A 285 0.97 19.87 12.65
N LYS A 286 0.06 19.02 13.12
CA LYS A 286 0.31 17.59 13.23
C LYS A 286 0.59 17.03 11.83
N ILE A 287 1.69 16.30 11.68
CA ILE A 287 2.11 15.74 10.39
C ILE A 287 1.81 14.26 10.32
N MET A 288 1.18 13.85 9.23
CA MET A 288 0.83 12.47 8.92
C MET A 288 1.48 11.99 7.63
N ILE A 289 1.78 10.69 7.59
CA ILE A 289 2.24 9.98 6.38
C ILE A 289 1.52 8.63 6.26
N GLU A 290 1.38 8.14 5.02
CA GLU A 290 0.57 6.97 4.67
C GLU A 290 1.38 5.83 4.01
N PRO A 291 2.41 5.26 4.68
CA PRO A 291 3.14 4.13 4.12
C PRO A 291 2.24 2.88 4.01
N GLY A 292 2.18 2.28 2.82
CA GLY A 292 1.60 0.96 2.59
C GLY A 292 2.63 0.01 2.02
N ARG A 293 3.05 0.27 0.78
CA ARG A 293 4.06 -0.50 0.04
C ARG A 293 5.35 -0.67 0.84
N SER A 294 5.87 0.42 1.40
CA SER A 294 7.11 0.43 2.19
C SER A 294 7.04 -0.35 3.51
N ILE A 295 5.85 -0.65 4.01
CA ILE A 295 5.68 -1.51 5.20
C ILE A 295 5.64 -2.97 4.81
N VAL A 296 4.90 -3.34 3.77
CA VAL A 296 4.51 -4.74 3.55
C VAL A 296 5.12 -5.40 2.30
N ALA A 297 5.52 -4.64 1.28
CA ALA A 297 5.87 -5.20 -0.03
C ALA A 297 7.03 -6.20 0.05
N ASN A 298 8.20 -5.78 0.57
CA ASN A 298 9.39 -6.64 0.67
C ASN A 298 9.25 -7.75 1.72
N ALA A 299 8.22 -7.70 2.58
CA ALA A 299 7.94 -8.74 3.55
C ALA A 299 7.12 -9.90 2.97
N GLY A 300 6.53 -9.75 1.78
CA GLY A 300 5.80 -10.82 1.12
C GLY A 300 6.63 -11.52 0.04
N THR A 301 6.55 -12.84 0.04
CA THR A 301 7.02 -13.73 -1.03
C THR A 301 5.87 -14.64 -1.45
N THR A 302 5.67 -14.83 -2.74
CA THR A 302 4.72 -15.83 -3.25
C THR A 302 5.48 -17.07 -3.70
N LEU A 303 5.09 -18.23 -3.19
CA LEU A 303 5.62 -19.52 -3.59
C LEU A 303 4.66 -20.18 -4.58
N TYR A 304 5.22 -20.76 -5.64
CA TYR A 304 4.53 -21.52 -6.66
C TYR A 304 5.23 -22.85 -6.90
N GLN A 305 4.52 -23.80 -7.50
CA GLN A 305 5.10 -25.07 -7.95
C GLN A 305 5.26 -25.07 -9.47
N VAL A 306 6.42 -25.51 -9.95
CA VAL A 306 6.69 -25.69 -11.38
C VAL A 306 5.88 -26.87 -11.91
N GLY A 307 5.03 -26.60 -12.91
CA GLY A 307 4.31 -27.63 -13.64
C GLY A 307 5.13 -28.19 -14.81
N CYS A 308 5.68 -27.33 -15.66
CA CYS A 308 6.52 -27.74 -16.79
C CYS A 308 7.37 -26.57 -17.32
N THR A 309 8.29 -26.88 -18.23
CA THR A 309 9.07 -25.89 -18.98
C THR A 309 8.84 -26.04 -20.48
N LYS A 310 9.00 -24.94 -21.23
CA LYS A 310 8.90 -24.95 -22.70
C LYS A 310 9.95 -24.04 -23.31
N LYS A 311 10.64 -24.54 -24.34
CA LYS A 311 11.43 -23.72 -25.26
C LYS A 311 10.60 -23.47 -26.51
N THR A 312 10.37 -22.20 -26.83
CA THR A 312 9.68 -21.81 -28.06
C THR A 312 10.59 -21.94 -29.28
N HIS A 313 10.01 -21.94 -30.48
CA HIS A 313 10.78 -21.96 -31.73
C HIS A 313 11.76 -20.78 -31.84
N SER A 314 11.39 -19.59 -31.33
CA SER A 314 12.26 -18.41 -31.27
C SER A 314 13.34 -18.48 -30.17
N GLY A 315 13.46 -19.61 -29.46
CA GLY A 315 14.48 -19.84 -28.45
C GLY A 315 14.14 -19.32 -27.05
N LYS A 316 12.97 -18.70 -26.84
CA LYS A 316 12.56 -18.21 -25.52
C LYS A 316 12.15 -19.37 -24.60
N HIS A 317 12.66 -19.35 -23.37
CA HIS A 317 12.38 -20.35 -22.33
C HIS A 317 11.27 -19.87 -21.38
N TYR A 318 10.32 -20.76 -21.12
CA TYR A 318 9.19 -20.54 -20.22
C TYR A 318 9.18 -21.57 -19.09
N VAL A 319 8.75 -21.13 -17.91
CA VAL A 319 8.43 -21.97 -16.75
C VAL A 319 6.97 -21.72 -16.41
N PHE A 320 6.15 -22.75 -16.47
CA PHE A 320 4.73 -22.70 -16.11
C PHE A 320 4.57 -23.05 -14.64
N VAL A 321 3.82 -22.22 -13.92
CA VAL A 321 3.53 -22.43 -12.51
C VAL A 321 2.02 -22.49 -12.24
N ASP A 322 1.65 -22.93 -11.04
CA ASP A 322 0.26 -23.21 -10.63
C ASP A 322 -0.56 -21.98 -10.20
N GLY A 323 0.02 -20.79 -10.31
CA GLY A 323 -0.65 -19.49 -10.13
C GLY A 323 -0.75 -18.69 -11.43
N GLY A 324 -0.70 -17.37 -11.33
CA GLY A 324 -0.71 -16.48 -12.50
C GLY A 324 -1.12 -15.06 -12.18
N MET A 325 -1.62 -14.37 -13.19
CA MET A 325 -2.15 -13.00 -13.06
C MET A 325 -3.36 -12.91 -12.13
N ASN A 326 -4.04 -14.03 -11.84
CA ASN A 326 -5.13 -14.07 -10.87
C ASN A 326 -4.64 -13.79 -9.44
N ASP A 327 -3.37 -14.06 -9.12
CA ASP A 327 -2.77 -13.80 -7.80
C ASP A 327 -1.57 -12.82 -7.85
N ASN A 328 -0.96 -12.65 -9.03
CA ASN A 328 0.02 -11.60 -9.30
C ASN A 328 -0.35 -10.78 -10.55
N PRO A 329 -1.39 -9.93 -10.49
CA PRO A 329 -1.85 -9.16 -11.65
C PRO A 329 -0.90 -8.02 -12.04
N ARG A 330 0.07 -7.67 -11.18
CA ARG A 330 0.82 -6.42 -11.31
C ARG A 330 1.72 -6.36 -12.52
N THR A 331 2.26 -7.49 -12.97
CA THR A 331 3.07 -7.53 -14.19
C THR A 331 2.20 -7.31 -15.43
N ALA A 332 1.00 -7.89 -15.47
CA ALA A 332 0.05 -7.65 -16.57
C ALA A 332 -0.48 -6.20 -16.57
N LEU A 333 -0.82 -5.64 -15.39
CA LEU A 333 -1.45 -4.32 -15.29
C LEU A 333 -0.46 -3.15 -15.35
N TYR A 334 0.74 -3.33 -14.81
CA TYR A 334 1.69 -2.23 -14.58
C TYR A 334 3.08 -2.50 -15.16
N ASN A 335 3.28 -3.62 -15.87
CA ASN A 335 4.61 -4.08 -16.26
C ASN A 335 5.59 -4.16 -15.08
N ALA A 336 5.06 -4.48 -13.89
CA ALA A 336 5.88 -4.61 -12.69
C ALA A 336 6.98 -5.66 -12.90
N GLN A 337 8.20 -5.29 -12.50
CA GLN A 337 9.34 -6.21 -12.48
C GLN A 337 9.38 -6.92 -11.13
N TYR A 338 9.86 -8.16 -11.13
CA TYR A 338 10.03 -8.99 -9.95
C TYR A 338 11.34 -9.76 -10.05
N GLU A 339 11.87 -10.17 -8.90
CA GLU A 339 12.93 -11.18 -8.83
C GLU A 339 12.38 -12.49 -8.31
N ALA A 340 12.91 -13.58 -8.85
CA ALA A 340 12.53 -14.94 -8.48
C ALA A 340 13.75 -15.87 -8.36
N ALA A 341 13.56 -17.01 -7.69
CA ALA A 341 14.54 -18.09 -7.53
C ALA A 341 13.83 -19.44 -7.32
N ILE A 342 14.56 -20.55 -7.51
CA ILE A 342 14.10 -21.88 -7.11
C ILE A 342 14.35 -22.05 -5.60
N ALA A 343 13.29 -21.97 -4.81
CA ALA A 343 13.33 -21.87 -3.35
C ALA A 343 13.89 -23.12 -2.67
N ASN A 344 13.73 -24.30 -3.26
CA ASN A 344 14.28 -25.55 -2.74
C ASN A 344 15.73 -25.81 -3.20
N ARG A 345 16.33 -24.93 -4.02
CA ARG A 345 17.68 -25.10 -4.59
C ARG A 345 18.38 -23.76 -4.81
N MET A 346 18.45 -22.94 -3.76
CA MET A 346 18.87 -21.53 -3.85
C MET A 346 20.36 -21.34 -4.20
N ASN A 347 21.19 -22.36 -3.95
CA ASN A 347 22.63 -22.32 -4.17
C ASN A 347 23.07 -22.85 -5.55
N ASP A 348 22.14 -23.39 -6.33
CA ASP A 348 22.46 -23.96 -7.63
C ASP A 348 22.94 -22.91 -8.63
N GLU A 349 23.84 -23.34 -9.52
CA GLU A 349 24.33 -22.50 -10.59
C GLU A 349 23.23 -22.16 -11.59
N LYS A 350 23.27 -20.94 -12.12
CA LYS A 350 22.25 -20.46 -13.06
C LYS A 350 22.63 -20.89 -14.45
N GLU A 351 21.71 -21.57 -15.12
CA GLU A 351 21.95 -22.18 -16.44
C GLU A 351 21.28 -21.41 -17.58
N GLY A 352 20.24 -20.62 -17.30
CA GLY A 352 19.49 -19.95 -18.36
C GLY A 352 18.63 -18.77 -17.90
N ILE A 353 18.03 -18.08 -18.86
CA ILE A 353 17.08 -16.99 -18.65
C ILE A 353 15.68 -17.48 -19.01
N TYR A 354 14.76 -17.34 -18.08
CA TYR A 354 13.40 -17.86 -18.15
C TYR A 354 12.35 -16.76 -17.96
N THR A 355 11.21 -16.93 -18.61
CA THR A 355 9.98 -16.20 -18.29
C THR A 355 9.08 -17.10 -17.44
N ILE A 356 8.69 -16.63 -16.26
CA ILE A 356 7.76 -17.32 -15.36
C ILE A 356 6.35 -16.88 -15.72
N THR A 357 5.50 -17.85 -16.06
CA THR A 357 4.13 -17.65 -16.55
C THR A 357 3.17 -18.51 -15.75
N GLY A 358 1.94 -18.04 -15.59
CA GLY A 358 0.90 -18.77 -14.87
C GLY A 358 0.15 -19.76 -15.76
N ARG A 359 -1.04 -20.15 -15.29
CA ARG A 359 -1.96 -21.07 -15.96
C ARG A 359 -3.28 -20.43 -16.40
N CYS A 360 -3.40 -19.11 -16.37
CA CYS A 360 -4.54 -18.42 -16.92
C CYS A 360 -4.54 -18.50 -18.45
N CYS A 361 -5.73 -18.55 -19.06
CA CYS A 361 -5.88 -18.61 -20.51
C CYS A 361 -5.74 -17.21 -21.15
N GLU A 362 -4.62 -16.54 -20.90
CA GLU A 362 -4.31 -15.22 -21.42
C GLU A 362 -2.82 -15.13 -21.76
N SER A 363 -2.52 -14.57 -22.93
CA SER A 363 -1.14 -14.39 -23.41
C SER A 363 -0.30 -13.48 -22.50
N GLY A 364 -0.97 -12.53 -21.83
CA GLY A 364 -0.40 -11.62 -20.84
C GLY A 364 -0.18 -12.23 -19.45
N ASP A 365 -0.49 -13.51 -19.23
CA ASP A 365 -0.29 -14.20 -17.95
C ASP A 365 1.20 -14.46 -17.65
N ILE A 366 1.90 -13.39 -17.31
CA ILE A 366 3.32 -13.38 -17.00
C ILE A 366 3.50 -12.84 -15.58
N ILE A 367 4.19 -13.61 -14.75
CA ILE A 367 4.50 -13.25 -13.37
C ILE A 367 5.84 -12.51 -13.29
N ALA A 368 6.85 -12.99 -14.02
CA ALA A 368 8.17 -12.38 -14.06
C ALA A 368 8.89 -12.68 -15.37
N LYS A 369 9.58 -11.68 -15.92
CA LYS A 369 10.33 -11.77 -17.18
C LYS A 369 11.83 -11.79 -16.89
N ASP A 370 12.59 -12.44 -17.77
CA ASP A 370 14.05 -12.41 -17.81
C ASP A 370 14.73 -12.82 -16.50
N ILE A 371 14.24 -13.89 -15.88
CA ILE A 371 14.77 -14.42 -14.62
C ILE A 371 15.87 -15.43 -14.90
N SER A 372 17.06 -15.18 -14.36
CA SER A 372 18.18 -16.12 -14.43
C SER A 372 18.03 -17.21 -13.36
N LEU A 373 17.87 -18.46 -13.80
CA LEU A 373 17.59 -19.63 -12.95
C LEU A 373 18.51 -20.82 -13.32
N PRO A 374 18.76 -21.75 -12.39
CA PRO A 374 19.13 -23.14 -12.71
C PRO A 374 18.09 -23.79 -13.63
N HIS A 375 18.37 -24.98 -14.18
CA HIS A 375 17.35 -25.71 -14.95
C HIS A 375 16.12 -26.05 -14.07
N PRO A 376 14.93 -25.48 -14.35
CA PRO A 376 13.73 -25.73 -13.53
C PRO A 376 13.12 -27.09 -13.86
N ASN A 377 12.85 -27.88 -12.83
CA ASN A 377 12.28 -29.22 -12.93
C ASN A 377 10.82 -29.21 -12.46
N ILE A 378 10.05 -30.19 -12.95
CA ILE A 378 8.68 -30.39 -12.46
C ILE A 378 8.72 -30.61 -10.94
N GLY A 379 7.88 -29.87 -10.22
CA GLY A 379 7.80 -29.94 -8.77
C GLY A 379 8.74 -29.00 -8.01
N ASP A 380 9.70 -28.35 -8.68
CA ASP A 380 10.51 -27.30 -8.05
C ASP A 380 9.61 -26.16 -7.55
N ILE A 381 10.05 -25.49 -6.48
CA ILE A 381 9.31 -24.39 -5.86
C ILE A 381 9.89 -23.08 -6.36
N ILE A 382 9.09 -22.26 -7.02
CA ILE A 382 9.49 -20.90 -7.43
C ILE A 382 9.08 -19.92 -6.34
N ALA A 383 10.03 -19.16 -5.81
CA ALA A 383 9.77 -18.01 -4.95
C ALA A 383 9.84 -16.73 -5.76
N VAL A 384 8.80 -15.90 -5.70
CA VAL A 384 8.79 -14.53 -6.25
C VAL A 384 8.74 -13.56 -5.07
N SER A 385 9.79 -12.76 -4.92
CA SER A 385 9.93 -11.81 -3.81
C SER A 385 9.16 -10.50 -4.05
N THR A 386 8.91 -9.74 -2.98
CA THR A 386 8.28 -8.41 -3.02
C THR A 386 6.81 -8.44 -3.47
N THR A 387 6.09 -9.49 -3.11
CA THR A 387 4.66 -9.67 -3.45
C THR A 387 3.72 -9.28 -2.30
N GLY A 388 4.24 -8.71 -1.21
CA GLY A 388 3.42 -8.41 -0.04
C GLY A 388 2.45 -7.24 -0.20
N ALA A 389 2.60 -6.42 -1.24
CA ALA A 389 1.76 -5.25 -1.49
C ALA A 389 1.04 -5.35 -2.85
N TYR A 390 -0.27 -5.15 -2.82
CA TYR A 390 -1.20 -5.07 -3.95
C TYR A 390 -1.37 -6.36 -4.75
N ASN A 391 -0.58 -7.41 -4.52
CA ASN A 391 -0.82 -8.71 -5.14
C ASN A 391 -2.10 -9.35 -4.60
N TYR A 392 -2.12 -9.73 -3.32
CA TYR A 392 -3.29 -10.35 -2.70
C TYR A 392 -4.53 -9.44 -2.74
N SER A 393 -4.37 -8.13 -2.50
CA SER A 393 -5.48 -7.17 -2.57
C SER A 393 -6.15 -7.10 -3.95
N MET A 394 -5.40 -7.40 -5.01
CA MET A 394 -5.90 -7.41 -6.39
C MET A 394 -6.14 -8.84 -6.90
N ALA A 395 -6.06 -9.85 -6.03
CA ALA A 395 -6.30 -11.23 -6.44
C ALA A 395 -7.74 -11.40 -6.93
N SER A 396 -7.93 -12.23 -7.95
CA SER A 396 -9.22 -12.48 -8.60
C SER A 396 -9.45 -13.98 -8.78
N ASN A 397 -10.68 -14.33 -9.13
CA ASN A 397 -11.04 -15.67 -9.57
C ASN A 397 -11.07 -15.76 -11.10
N TYR A 398 -10.17 -15.05 -11.79
CA TYR A 398 -10.04 -15.20 -13.25
C TYR A 398 -9.83 -16.68 -13.61
N ASN A 399 -10.54 -17.16 -14.63
CA ASN A 399 -10.67 -18.59 -14.96
C ASN A 399 -11.20 -19.49 -13.82
N ARG A 400 -11.98 -18.92 -12.87
CA ARG A 400 -12.50 -19.60 -11.68
C ARG A 400 -11.39 -20.27 -10.84
N LEU A 401 -10.19 -19.68 -10.85
CA LEU A 401 -9.08 -20.12 -10.01
C LEU A 401 -9.31 -19.67 -8.55
N PRO A 402 -9.17 -20.56 -7.54
CA PRO A 402 -9.34 -20.18 -6.15
C PRO A 402 -8.22 -19.24 -5.68
N ARG A 403 -8.53 -18.24 -4.87
CA ARG A 403 -7.51 -17.36 -4.28
C ARG A 403 -6.57 -18.15 -3.36
N PRO A 404 -5.25 -17.88 -3.42
CA PRO A 404 -4.26 -18.57 -2.58
C PRO A 404 -4.44 -18.30 -1.08
N SER A 405 -3.90 -19.20 -0.26
CA SER A 405 -3.78 -18.92 1.18
C SER A 405 -2.68 -17.89 1.48
N VAL A 406 -2.81 -17.21 2.61
CA VAL A 406 -1.83 -16.24 3.12
C VAL A 406 -1.36 -16.67 4.51
N ILE A 407 -0.05 -16.77 4.68
CA ILE A 407 0.60 -17.28 5.89
C ILE A 407 1.50 -16.21 6.48
N PHE A 408 1.35 -15.95 7.77
CA PHE A 408 2.35 -15.21 8.56
C PHE A 408 3.39 -16.19 9.09
N VAL A 409 4.67 -15.84 8.94
CA VAL A 409 5.79 -16.62 9.49
C VAL A 409 6.61 -15.78 10.46
N LYS A 410 6.95 -16.39 11.60
CA LYS A 410 7.74 -15.74 12.66
C LYS A 410 8.31 -16.77 13.61
N ASN A 411 9.61 -16.69 13.87
CA ASN A 411 10.31 -17.49 14.89
C ASN A 411 9.99 -19.00 14.81
N GLY A 412 9.95 -19.57 13.61
CA GLY A 412 9.72 -21.00 13.35
C GLY A 412 8.24 -21.38 13.30
N ASN A 413 7.34 -20.44 13.59
CA ASN A 413 5.91 -20.67 13.57
C ASN A 413 5.30 -20.10 12.28
N SER A 414 4.41 -20.89 11.67
CA SER A 414 3.59 -20.48 10.53
C SER A 414 2.11 -20.47 10.91
N LYS A 415 1.43 -19.35 10.62
CA LYS A 415 0.01 -19.15 10.92
C LYS A 415 -0.74 -18.77 9.65
N CYS A 416 -1.73 -19.59 9.29
CA CYS A 416 -2.66 -19.25 8.21
C CYS A 416 -3.57 -18.11 8.66
N ILE A 417 -3.46 -16.95 8.01
CA ILE A 417 -4.29 -15.77 8.27
C ILE A 417 -5.40 -15.59 7.24
N VAL A 418 -5.24 -16.18 6.06
CA VAL A 418 -6.30 -16.35 5.08
C VAL A 418 -6.24 -17.76 4.52
N ARG A 419 -7.35 -18.49 4.60
CA ARG A 419 -7.47 -19.84 4.04
C ARG A 419 -7.57 -19.75 2.52
N ARG A 420 -7.07 -20.78 1.83
CA ARG A 420 -7.28 -20.92 0.38
C ARG A 420 -8.77 -21.08 0.11
N GLU A 421 -9.26 -20.43 -0.94
CA GLU A 421 -10.63 -20.64 -1.39
C GLU A 421 -10.82 -22.06 -1.90
N THR A 422 -12.01 -22.60 -1.67
CA THR A 422 -12.51 -23.84 -2.24
C THR A 422 -13.32 -23.56 -3.51
N TYR A 423 -13.76 -24.58 -4.23
CA TYR A 423 -14.70 -24.38 -5.34
C TYR A 423 -16.05 -23.89 -4.84
N GLU A 424 -16.46 -24.31 -3.65
CA GLU A 424 -17.67 -23.85 -2.96
C GLU A 424 -17.60 -22.35 -2.68
N ASP A 425 -16.44 -21.83 -2.24
CA ASP A 425 -16.25 -20.39 -2.02
C ASP A 425 -16.44 -19.58 -3.31
N ILE A 426 -16.02 -20.12 -4.45
CA ILE A 426 -16.10 -19.47 -5.77
C ILE A 426 -17.56 -19.35 -6.23
N ILE A 427 -18.41 -20.35 -5.94
CA ILE A 427 -19.79 -20.40 -6.42
C ILE A 427 -20.82 -20.01 -5.36
N LYS A 428 -20.40 -19.61 -4.16
CA LYS A 428 -21.31 -19.34 -3.01
C LYS A 428 -22.41 -18.31 -3.29
N ASN A 429 -22.21 -17.44 -4.28
CA ASN A 429 -23.16 -16.40 -4.68
C ASN A 429 -23.86 -16.71 -6.02
N ASP A 430 -23.53 -17.84 -6.65
CA ASP A 430 -24.13 -18.26 -7.92
C ASP A 430 -25.50 -18.88 -7.62
N LEU A 431 -26.51 -18.55 -8.43
CA LEU A 431 -27.85 -19.13 -8.35
C LEU A 431 -28.14 -19.95 -9.61
N PRO A 432 -28.76 -21.14 -9.50
CA PRO A 432 -29.29 -21.83 -10.66
C PRO A 432 -30.46 -21.02 -11.27
N LEU A 433 -30.71 -21.22 -12.57
CA LEU A 433 -31.83 -20.62 -13.29
C LEU A 433 -33.17 -21.22 -12.90
#